data_AF-A0A8S1XZ00-F1
#
_entry.id   AF-A0A8S1XZ00-F1
#
_cell.length_a   1.000
_cell.length_b   1.000
_cell.length_c   1.000
_cell.angle_alpha   90.00
_cell.angle_beta   90.00
_cell.angle_gamma   90.00
#
_symmetry.space_group_name_H-M   'P 1'
#
loop_
_entity.id
_entity.type
_entity.pdbx_description
1 polymer ?
#
loop_
_entity_poly.entity_id
_entity_poly.type
_entity_poly.pdbx_seq_one_letter_code
_entity_poly.pdbx_strand_id
1 'polypeptide(L)'
;MINWAANDVCQNDHKLQWVKKHISKCAQCGPVDTMSRYGCVQCNIYYCVKCRQPPVMGEFCGGGHELKYVPNLKYHSCDVCRASIAGGAYRCQECDYDVCENCWIVKED
;
A
#
# COMPACT_ATOMS: atom_id res chain seq x y z
N MET A 1 7.03 -17.95 -2.15
CA MET A 1 6.46 -17.48 -3.42
C MET A 1 5.14 -16.80 -3.13
N ILE A 2 5.10 -15.48 -3.11
CA ILE A 2 3.84 -14.73 -2.94
C ILE A 2 3.32 -14.47 -4.36
N ASN A 3 2.19 -15.08 -4.71
CA ASN A 3 1.60 -15.01 -6.03
C ASN A 3 0.87 -13.66 -6.17
N TRP A 4 1.44 -12.72 -6.91
CA TRP A 4 0.94 -11.34 -7.06
C TRP A 4 -0.30 -11.23 -7.97
N ALA A 5 -0.59 -12.22 -8.81
CA ALA A 5 -1.64 -12.15 -9.84
C ALA A 5 -3.08 -12.35 -9.32
N ALA A 6 -3.29 -12.94 -8.14
CA ALA A 6 -4.65 -13.20 -7.62
C ALA A 6 -5.28 -12.01 -6.87
N ASN A 7 -4.56 -10.89 -6.75
CA ASN A 7 -4.83 -9.87 -5.74
C ASN A 7 -5.30 -8.49 -6.25
N ASP A 8 -5.54 -8.32 -7.56
CA ASP A 8 -5.83 -7.00 -8.14
C ASP A 8 -7.32 -6.71 -8.43
N VAL A 9 -8.22 -7.65 -8.10
CA VAL A 9 -9.68 -7.48 -8.29
C VAL A 9 -10.45 -7.73 -7.00
N CYS A 10 -11.64 -7.13 -6.91
CA CYS A 10 -12.61 -7.40 -5.83
C CYS A 10 -13.50 -8.61 -6.14
N GLN A 11 -14.45 -8.93 -5.25
CA GLN A 11 -15.37 -10.07 -5.47
C GLN A 11 -16.31 -9.92 -6.68
N ASN A 12 -16.43 -8.72 -7.25
CA ASN A 12 -17.22 -8.44 -8.44
C ASN A 12 -16.34 -8.27 -9.70
N ASP A 13 -15.09 -8.74 -9.66
CA ASP A 13 -14.11 -8.67 -10.76
C ASP A 13 -13.72 -7.25 -11.20
N HIS A 14 -14.06 -6.23 -10.40
CA HIS A 14 -13.58 -4.88 -10.65
C HIS A 14 -12.14 -4.73 -10.16
N LYS A 15 -11.30 -4.11 -11.01
CA LYS A 15 -9.93 -3.77 -10.66
C LYS A 15 -9.88 -2.89 -9.42
N LEU A 16 -9.04 -3.28 -8.48
CA LEU A 16 -8.72 -2.50 -7.30
C LEU A 16 -7.87 -1.29 -7.71
N GLN A 17 -8.06 -0.20 -6.99
CA GLN A 17 -7.42 1.09 -7.24
C GLN A 17 -6.72 1.55 -5.98
N TRP A 18 -5.66 2.33 -6.16
CA TRP A 18 -5.02 3.00 -5.04
C TRP A 18 -6.00 3.98 -4.39
N VAL A 19 -6.01 3.99 -3.06
CA VAL A 19 -6.85 4.87 -2.25
C VAL A 19 -6.08 5.36 -1.03
N LYS A 20 -6.56 6.41 -0.38
CA LYS A 20 -6.15 6.79 0.99
C LYS A 20 -7.42 6.88 1.82
N LYS A 21 -7.77 5.79 2.51
CA LYS A 21 -9.01 5.73 3.31
C LYS A 21 -8.77 5.02 4.63
N HIS A 22 -9.09 5.67 5.73
CA HIS A 22 -9.14 5.02 7.02
C HIS A 22 -10.33 4.06 7.09
N ILE A 23 -10.10 2.81 7.50
CA ILE A 23 -11.12 1.76 7.54
C ILE A 23 -11.15 1.07 8.90
N SER A 24 -12.36 0.80 9.39
CA SER A 24 -12.61 -0.01 10.58
C SER A 24 -12.92 -1.49 10.25
N LYS A 25 -13.04 -1.81 8.95
CA LYS A 25 -13.35 -3.15 8.45
C LYS A 25 -12.68 -3.38 7.10
N CYS A 26 -11.92 -4.47 7.01
CA CYS A 26 -11.39 -5.02 5.77
C CYS A 26 -12.42 -5.98 5.17
N ALA A 27 -12.63 -5.89 3.85
CA ALA A 27 -13.54 -6.78 3.14
C ALA A 27 -13.12 -8.27 3.19
N GLN A 28 -11.86 -8.58 3.51
CA GLN A 28 -11.34 -9.95 3.56
C GLN A 28 -11.19 -10.50 4.99
N CYS A 29 -10.54 -9.77 5.92
CA CYS A 29 -10.28 -10.27 7.28
C CYS A 29 -11.22 -9.71 8.37
N GLY A 30 -12.18 -8.85 8.01
CA GLY A 30 -13.14 -8.31 8.98
C GLY A 30 -12.57 -7.10 9.76
N PRO A 31 -12.78 -7.01 11.09
CA PRO A 31 -12.41 -5.83 11.88
C PRO A 31 -10.92 -5.49 11.78
N VAL A 32 -10.62 -4.21 11.53
CA VAL A 32 -9.27 -3.64 11.48
C VAL A 32 -9.34 -2.17 11.94
N ASP A 33 -8.20 -1.53 12.19
CA ASP A 33 -8.13 -0.08 12.38
C ASP A 33 -6.88 0.44 11.66
N THR A 34 -7.05 0.85 10.39
CA THR A 34 -5.89 1.13 9.53
C THR A 34 -6.22 2.01 8.33
N MET A 35 -5.19 2.65 7.77
CA MET A 35 -5.26 3.28 6.46
C MET A 35 -5.24 2.20 5.37
N SER A 36 -6.32 2.05 4.63
CA SER A 36 -6.34 1.28 3.38
C SER A 36 -5.62 2.07 2.29
N ARG A 37 -4.78 1.35 1.54
CA ARG A 37 -4.08 1.85 0.36
C ARG A 37 -4.61 1.25 -0.95
N TYR A 38 -5.54 0.29 -0.86
CA TYR A 38 -6.01 -0.46 -2.02
C TYR A 38 -7.46 -0.94 -1.83
N GLY A 39 -8.32 -0.65 -2.82
CA GLY A 39 -9.74 -0.94 -2.73
C GLY A 39 -10.48 -0.76 -4.05
N CYS A 40 -11.70 -1.30 -4.12
CA CYS A 40 -12.58 -1.09 -5.26
C CYS A 40 -13.46 0.12 -5.00
N VAL A 41 -13.17 1.23 -5.69
CA VAL A 41 -13.96 2.47 -5.60
C VAL A 41 -15.39 2.24 -6.10
N GLN A 42 -15.56 1.44 -7.16
CA GLN A 42 -16.88 1.15 -7.74
C GLN A 42 -17.83 0.44 -6.76
N CYS A 43 -17.31 -0.51 -5.99
CA CYS A 43 -18.09 -1.25 -5.00
C CYS A 43 -18.00 -0.66 -3.59
N ASN A 44 -17.24 0.43 -3.39
CA ASN A 44 -16.98 1.05 -2.09
C ASN A 44 -16.48 0.03 -1.02
N ILE A 45 -15.56 -0.86 -1.41
CA ILE A 45 -14.97 -1.88 -0.54
C ILE A 45 -13.45 -1.75 -0.51
N TYR A 46 -12.88 -2.04 0.65
CA TYR A 46 -11.50 -1.69 0.96
C TYR A 46 -10.80 -2.82 1.71
N TYR A 47 -9.49 -2.89 1.54
CA TYR A 47 -8.68 -3.95 2.11
C TYR A 47 -7.59 -3.37 3.00
N CYS A 48 -7.30 -4.06 4.12
CA CYS A 48 -6.10 -3.78 4.87
C CYS A 48 -4.90 -4.28 4.05
N VAL A 49 -3.73 -3.67 4.25
CA VAL A 49 -2.56 -3.98 3.41
C VAL A 49 -2.02 -5.40 3.62
N LYS A 50 -2.36 -6.05 4.75
CA LYS A 50 -2.06 -7.48 4.97
C LYS A 50 -2.85 -8.39 4.04
N CYS A 51 -4.09 -8.02 3.73
CA CYS A 51 -4.96 -8.78 2.84
C CYS A 51 -4.73 -8.43 1.38
N ARG A 52 -4.53 -7.14 1.07
CA ARG A 52 -4.21 -6.66 -0.28
C ARG A 52 -3.21 -5.52 -0.20
N GLN A 53 -1.96 -5.81 -0.57
CA GLN A 53 -0.92 -4.80 -0.64
C GLN A 53 -1.20 -3.84 -1.79
N PRO A 54 -0.96 -2.52 -1.63
CA PRO A 54 -0.98 -1.61 -2.75
C PRO A 54 0.18 -1.95 -3.71
N PRO A 55 0.03 -1.69 -5.02
CA PRO A 55 1.14 -1.82 -5.94
C PRO A 55 2.26 -0.85 -5.56
N VAL A 56 3.50 -1.33 -5.62
CA VAL A 56 4.66 -0.45 -5.62
C VAL A 56 4.76 0.11 -7.03
N MET A 57 4.80 1.43 -7.17
CA MET A 57 4.65 2.08 -8.47
C MET A 57 5.96 2.74 -8.95
N GLY A 58 7.10 2.27 -8.43
CA GLY A 58 8.40 2.88 -8.71
C GLY A 58 8.39 4.33 -8.22
N GLU A 59 8.91 5.25 -9.03
CA GLU A 59 9.15 6.67 -8.70
C GLU A 59 7.91 7.47 -8.26
N PHE A 60 6.68 6.95 -8.44
CA PHE A 60 5.45 7.64 -8.09
C PHE A 60 4.56 6.81 -7.17
N CYS A 61 3.82 7.46 -6.28
CA CYS A 61 2.76 6.82 -5.50
C CYS A 61 1.47 6.67 -6.32
N GLY A 62 0.48 5.93 -5.84
CA GLY A 62 -0.80 5.74 -6.52
C GLY A 62 -1.65 6.97 -6.78
N GLY A 63 -1.32 8.10 -6.12
CA GLY A 63 -1.89 9.41 -6.45
C GLY A 63 -1.16 10.15 -7.59
N GLY A 64 -0.09 9.59 -8.15
CA GLY A 64 0.73 10.24 -9.19
C GLY A 64 1.82 11.18 -8.66
N HIS A 65 1.99 11.30 -7.34
CA HIS A 65 3.03 12.15 -6.74
C HIS A 65 4.35 11.41 -6.64
N GLU A 66 5.45 12.14 -6.83
CA GLU A 66 6.81 11.63 -6.72
C GLU A 66 7.12 11.06 -5.32
N LEU A 67 7.83 9.94 -5.30
CA LEU A 67 8.39 9.31 -4.12
C LEU A 67 9.85 9.74 -3.97
N LYS A 68 10.17 10.49 -2.92
CA LYS A 68 11.53 10.96 -2.64
C LYS A 68 12.20 10.09 -1.60
N TYR A 69 13.45 9.72 -1.83
CA TYR A 69 14.23 9.01 -0.84
C TYR A 69 14.52 9.92 0.37
N VAL A 70 14.17 9.45 1.56
CA VAL A 70 14.45 10.11 2.82
C VAL A 70 15.36 9.19 3.64
N PRO A 71 16.64 9.56 3.86
CA PRO A 71 17.51 8.79 4.72
C PRO A 71 17.08 8.91 6.19
N ASN A 72 17.20 7.83 6.95
CA ASN A 72 16.92 7.80 8.40
C ASN A 72 15.49 8.22 8.80
N LEU A 73 14.47 7.74 8.08
CA LEU A 73 13.06 8.00 8.38
C LEU A 73 12.60 7.17 9.61
N LYS A 74 13.02 7.62 10.80
CA LYS A 74 12.73 6.95 12.08
C LYS A 74 11.27 7.12 12.50
N TYR A 75 10.73 6.12 13.20
CA TYR A 75 9.36 6.08 13.75
C TYR A 75 8.22 5.98 12.71
N HIS A 76 8.56 5.78 11.43
CA HIS A 76 7.60 5.49 10.39
C HIS A 76 7.47 3.98 10.15
N SER A 77 6.34 3.56 9.58
CA SER A 77 6.10 2.18 9.15
C SER A 77 5.84 2.15 7.66
N CYS A 78 6.34 1.13 6.97
CA CYS A 78 6.12 0.95 5.55
C CYS A 78 4.62 0.75 5.26
N ASP A 79 4.05 1.50 4.32
CA ASP A 79 2.66 1.36 3.91
C ASP A 79 2.38 0.10 3.09
N VAL A 80 3.41 -0.60 2.63
CA VAL A 80 3.29 -1.86 1.88
C VAL A 80 3.32 -3.06 2.82
N CYS A 81 4.38 -3.21 3.64
CA CYS A 81 4.56 -4.38 4.50
C CYS A 81 4.19 -4.15 5.98
N ARG A 82 3.95 -2.90 6.40
CA ARG A 82 3.68 -2.47 7.79
C ARG A 82 4.81 -2.75 8.79
N ALA A 83 5.99 -3.15 8.33
CA ALA A 83 7.17 -3.19 9.18
C ALA A 83 7.66 -1.77 9.50
N SER A 84 8.23 -1.58 10.68
CA SER A 84 8.93 -0.35 11.04
C SER A 84 10.09 -0.10 10.08
N ILE A 85 10.29 1.16 9.70
CA ILE A 85 11.39 1.56 8.83
C ILE A 85 12.65 1.70 9.68
N ALA A 86 13.66 0.89 9.37
CA ALA A 86 14.97 0.89 10.02
C ALA A 86 16.02 1.35 9.00
N GLY A 87 16.09 2.66 8.73
CA GLY A 87 16.98 3.22 7.72
C GLY A 87 16.28 4.25 6.85
N GLY A 88 16.45 4.14 5.54
CA GLY A 88 15.79 5.01 4.57
C GLY A 88 14.42 4.50 4.13
N ALA A 89 13.66 5.39 3.51
CA ALA A 89 12.43 5.04 2.81
C ALA A 89 12.16 6.00 1.66
N TYR A 90 11.40 5.53 0.69
CA TYR A 90 10.84 6.35 -0.37
C TYR A 90 9.50 6.88 0.12
N ARG A 91 9.42 8.20 0.30
CA ARG A 91 8.27 8.88 0.91
C ARG A 91 7.61 9.80 -0.09
N CYS A 92 6.29 9.65 -0.20
CA CYS A 92 5.42 10.66 -0.79
C CYS A 92 4.86 11.50 0.35
N GLN A 93 5.29 12.76 0.42
CA GLN A 93 4.90 13.68 1.49
C GLN A 93 3.40 14.02 1.44
N GLU A 94 2.83 14.12 0.23
CA GLU A 94 1.42 14.50 0.02
C GLU A 94 0.45 13.40 0.48
N CYS A 95 0.78 12.16 0.15
CA CYS A 95 -0.06 11.02 0.49
C CYS A 95 0.26 10.44 1.87
N ASP A 96 1.35 10.89 2.50
CA ASP A 96 1.96 10.25 3.67
C ASP A 96 2.11 8.75 3.40
N TYR A 97 2.80 8.44 2.29
CA TYR A 97 2.99 7.07 1.82
C TYR A 97 4.47 6.73 1.86
N ASP A 98 4.84 5.83 2.77
CA ASP A 98 6.23 5.44 3.04
C ASP A 98 6.50 4.02 2.54
N VAL A 99 7.48 3.84 1.67
CA VAL A 99 7.92 2.53 1.19
C VAL A 99 9.33 2.27 1.68
N CYS A 100 9.51 1.27 2.54
CA CYS A 100 10.85 0.88 2.97
C CYS A 100 11.69 0.39 1.79
N GLU A 101 13.01 0.49 1.91
CA GLU A 101 13.96 0.07 0.87
C GLU A 101 13.70 -1.37 0.39
N ASN A 102 13.40 -2.29 1.31
CA ASN A 102 13.07 -3.68 0.94
C ASN A 102 11.83 -3.76 0.03
N CYS A 103 10.74 -3.06 0.35
CA CYS A 103 9.53 -3.07 -0.47
C CYS A 103 9.70 -2.29 -1.78
N TRP A 104 10.61 -1.33 -1.82
CA TRP A 104 10.98 -0.65 -3.06
C TRP A 104 11.70 -1.57 -4.05
N ILE A 105 12.54 -2.47 -3.54
CA ILE A 105 13.43 -3.34 -4.34
C ILE A 105 12.72 -4.61 -4.86
N VAL A 106 11.61 -5.06 -4.29
CA VAL A 106 10.87 -6.27 -4.77
C VAL A 106 10.10 -6.02 -6.10
N LYS A 107 10.73 -5.30 -7.04
CA LYS A 107 10.22 -4.96 -8.36
C LYS A 107 11.01 -5.65 -9.48
N GLU A 108 11.49 -6.87 -9.23
CA GLU A 108 11.96 -7.75 -10.30
C GLU A 108 11.07 -9.02 -10.34
N ASP A 109 10.31 -9.08 -11.43
CA ASP A 109 9.55 -10.19 -12.06
C ASP A 109 8.48 -10.99 -11.27
#